data_AF-A0A0R1DX37-F1
#
_entry.id   AF-A0A0R1DX37-F1
#
_cell.length_a   1.000
_cell.length_b   1.000
_cell.length_c   1.000
_cell.angle_alpha   90.00
_cell.angle_beta   90.00
_cell.angle_gamma   90.00
#
_symmetry.space_group_name_H-M   'P 1'
#
loop_
_entity.id
_entity.type
_entity.pdbx_description
1 polymer ?
#
loop_
_entity_poly.entity_id
_entity_poly.type
_entity_poly.pdbx_seq_one_letter_code
_entity_poly.pdbx_strand_id
1 'polypeptide(L)'
;MVKKGQTKRQPWVKNLYSNREYPDNYTDASFLKDLRTNLHCRIYTFTEAIAGITLLNNQISCITGFLILYQLMLSDSVSPTTILVPSCGITGIGYLCYRGRSLSWALLGEDSKTLVTVVLFGYLFSPMLHTLTQAISTDTIYTMTFFVLLGNLIFGHYGLDVAMVSKRRPSP
;
A
#
# COMPACT_ATOMS: atom_id res chain seq x y z
N MET A 1 70.30 -14.06 31.27
CA MET A 1 69.11 -13.21 31.50
C MET A 1 68.89 -12.34 30.27
N VAL A 2 67.90 -12.63 29.43
CA VAL A 2 67.55 -11.81 28.26
C VAL A 2 66.24 -11.11 28.56
N LYS A 3 66.28 -9.78 28.77
CA LYS A 3 65.08 -8.95 28.89
C LYS A 3 64.37 -8.98 27.53
N LYS A 4 63.30 -9.78 27.41
CA LYS A 4 62.37 -9.66 26.28
C LYS A 4 61.76 -8.26 26.34
N GLY A 5 62.17 -7.40 25.42
CA GLY A 5 61.53 -6.11 25.20
C GLY A 5 60.06 -6.34 24.96
N GLN A 6 59.20 -5.63 25.69
CA GLN A 6 57.77 -5.65 25.44
C GLN A 6 57.54 -4.99 24.08
N THR A 7 57.41 -5.79 23.02
CA THR A 7 56.92 -5.32 21.73
C THR A 7 55.50 -4.83 21.94
N LYS A 8 55.31 -3.53 21.76
CA LYS A 8 54.01 -2.87 21.88
C LYS A 8 53.09 -3.50 20.83
N ARG A 9 52.04 -4.18 21.30
CA ARG A 9 51.05 -4.81 20.42
C ARG A 9 50.37 -3.76 19.57
N GLN A 10 50.08 -4.10 18.33
CA GLN A 10 49.27 -3.22 17.48
C GLN A 10 47.83 -3.16 18.02
N PRO A 11 47.19 -1.99 18.01
CA PRO A 11 45.80 -1.87 18.42
C PRO A 11 44.90 -2.70 17.49
N TRP A 12 43.92 -3.37 18.07
CA TRP A 12 42.95 -4.16 17.33
C TRP A 12 42.16 -3.29 16.33
N VAL A 13 41.98 -3.78 15.11
CA VAL A 13 41.28 -3.08 14.02
C VAL A 13 40.08 -3.90 13.56
N LYS A 14 38.97 -3.26 13.19
CA LYS A 14 37.80 -3.95 12.60
C LYS A 14 38.07 -4.44 11.17
N ASN A 15 38.93 -5.43 11.03
CA ASN A 15 39.09 -6.16 9.78
C ASN A 15 39.40 -7.64 10.06
N LEU A 16 39.25 -8.48 9.04
CA LEU A 16 39.35 -9.92 9.17
C LEU A 16 40.80 -10.44 9.26
N TYR A 17 41.82 -9.65 8.87
CA TYR A 17 43.16 -10.18 8.55
C TYR A 17 44.36 -9.47 9.20
N SER A 18 44.17 -8.28 9.76
CA SER A 18 45.26 -7.48 10.35
C SER A 18 45.54 -7.82 11.81
N ASN A 19 44.61 -8.47 12.52
CA ASN A 19 44.74 -8.78 13.95
C ASN A 19 45.46 -10.09 14.22
N ARG A 20 46.61 -10.34 13.57
CA ARG A 20 47.36 -11.62 13.70
C ARG A 20 47.96 -11.87 15.09
N GLU A 21 48.12 -10.80 15.88
CA GLU A 21 48.66 -10.85 17.25
C GLU A 21 47.60 -11.23 18.29
N TYR A 22 46.34 -11.37 17.88
CA TYR A 22 45.21 -11.69 18.72
C TYR A 22 44.76 -13.15 18.49
N PRO A 23 44.30 -13.87 19.53
CA PRO A 23 43.73 -15.21 19.36
C PRO A 23 42.51 -15.20 18.42
N ASP A 24 42.28 -16.28 17.69
CA ASP A 24 41.16 -16.39 16.74
C ASP A 24 39.78 -16.14 17.39
N ASN A 25 39.64 -16.43 18.70
CA ASN A 25 38.41 -16.22 19.47
C ASN A 25 38.34 -14.84 20.16
N TYR A 26 39.26 -13.92 19.87
CA TYR A 26 39.30 -12.62 20.50
C TYR A 26 38.42 -11.60 19.77
N THR A 27 37.46 -11.03 20.49
CA THR A 27 36.62 -9.91 20.01
C THR A 27 36.87 -8.70 20.90
N ASP A 28 37.27 -7.59 20.30
CA ASP A 28 37.51 -6.34 21.02
C ASP A 28 36.19 -5.66 21.43
N ALA A 29 36.21 -4.91 22.53
CA ALA A 29 35.03 -4.18 23.02
C ALA A 29 34.51 -3.15 22.01
N SER A 30 35.37 -2.66 21.11
CA SER A 30 34.96 -1.76 20.03
C SER A 30 34.22 -2.47 18.89
N PHE A 31 34.26 -3.80 18.77
CA PHE A 31 33.70 -4.56 17.64
C PHE A 31 32.25 -4.17 17.34
N LEU A 32 31.39 -4.16 18.36
CA LEU A 32 29.97 -3.78 18.21
C LEU A 32 29.70 -2.29 18.37
N LYS A 33 30.72 -1.45 18.58
CA LYS A 33 30.56 0.00 18.80
C LYS A 33 29.87 0.72 17.64
N ASP A 34 30.06 0.22 16.42
CA ASP A 34 29.47 0.78 15.20
C ASP A 34 28.24 -0.01 14.73
N LEU A 35 27.78 -0.99 15.52
CA LEU A 35 26.58 -1.76 15.20
C LEU A 35 25.36 -0.85 15.33
N ARG A 36 24.90 -0.30 14.21
CA ARG A 36 23.66 0.45 14.13
C ARG A 36 22.49 -0.53 14.15
N THR A 37 21.83 -0.67 15.30
CA THR A 37 20.58 -1.43 15.40
C THR A 37 19.39 -0.49 15.24
N ASN A 38 18.37 -0.90 14.49
CA ASN A 38 17.06 -0.23 14.45
C ASN A 38 17.07 1.23 13.95
N LEU A 39 17.92 1.55 12.97
CA LEU A 39 18.09 2.91 12.44
C LEU A 39 16.76 3.56 11.94
N HIS A 40 15.78 2.76 11.53
CA HIS A 40 14.49 3.20 10.98
C HIS A 40 13.28 2.72 11.80
N CYS A 41 13.44 2.37 13.08
CA CYS A 41 12.32 1.91 13.90
C CYS A 41 11.41 3.09 14.29
N ARG A 42 10.29 3.23 13.58
CA ARG A 42 9.24 4.21 13.89
C ARG A 42 8.17 3.56 14.75
N ILE A 43 7.96 4.10 15.96
CA ILE A 43 6.87 3.66 16.83
C ILE A 43 5.61 4.41 16.39
N TYR A 44 4.63 3.67 15.87
CA TYR A 44 3.33 4.23 15.49
C TYR A 44 2.47 4.49 16.73
N THR A 45 1.78 5.62 16.73
CA THR A 45 0.71 5.89 17.69
C THR A 45 -0.54 5.08 17.32
N PHE A 46 -1.43 4.84 18.29
CA PHE A 46 -2.67 4.06 18.06
C PHE A 46 -3.53 4.65 16.93
N THR A 47 -3.61 5.98 16.84
CA THR A 47 -4.37 6.69 15.79
C THR A 47 -3.73 6.56 14.41
N GLU A 48 -2.40 6.65 14.34
CA GLU A 48 -1.66 6.45 13.09
C GLU A 48 -1.75 5.00 12.60
N ALA A 49 -1.74 4.06 13.53
CA ALA A 49 -2.00 2.65 13.24
C ALA A 49 -3.43 2.43 12.70
N ILE A 50 -4.45 3.02 13.33
CA ILE A 50 -5.84 2.94 12.84
C ILE A 50 -5.99 3.56 11.45
N ALA A 51 -5.43 4.76 11.25
CA ALA A 51 -5.50 5.46 9.98
C ALA A 51 -4.87 4.62 8.86
N GLY A 52 -3.74 3.98 9.16
CA GLY A 52 -3.10 3.09 8.22
C GLY A 52 -3.86 1.79 7.96
N ILE A 53 -4.43 1.17 8.99
CA ILE A 53 -5.29 -0.02 8.84
C ILE A 53 -6.54 0.32 8.02
N THR A 54 -7.05 1.56 8.12
CA THR A 54 -8.23 2.00 7.38
C THR A 54 -7.98 2.02 5.87
N LEU A 55 -6.79 2.40 5.41
CA LEU A 55 -6.43 2.36 3.99
C LEU A 55 -6.48 0.94 3.44
N LEU A 56 -5.87 0.00 4.17
CA LEU A 56 -5.88 -1.42 3.81
C LEU A 56 -7.31 -1.99 3.84
N ASN A 57 -8.06 -1.68 4.91
CA ASN A 57 -9.45 -2.13 5.06
C ASN A 57 -10.36 -1.55 3.96
N ASN A 58 -10.12 -0.32 3.54
CA ASN A 58 -10.85 0.28 2.42
C ASN A 58 -10.58 -0.47 1.12
N GLN A 59 -9.33 -0.81 0.80
CA GLN A 59 -9.01 -1.57 -0.41
C GLN A 59 -9.65 -2.96 -0.41
N ILE A 60 -9.61 -3.67 0.73
CA ILE A 60 -10.28 -4.97 0.88
C ILE A 60 -11.79 -4.83 0.73
N SER A 61 -12.37 -3.77 1.30
CA SER A 61 -13.80 -3.47 1.17
C SER A 61 -14.19 -3.20 -0.28
N CYS A 62 -13.40 -2.42 -1.03
CA CYS A 62 -13.63 -2.17 -2.45
C CYS A 62 -13.59 -3.46 -3.28
N ILE A 63 -12.60 -4.32 -3.04
CA ILE A 63 -12.48 -5.63 -3.73
C ILE A 63 -13.68 -6.52 -3.40
N THR A 64 -14.04 -6.60 -2.11
CA THR A 64 -15.18 -7.42 -1.66
C THR A 64 -16.49 -6.90 -2.24
N GLY A 65 -16.68 -5.58 -2.25
CA GLY A 65 -17.84 -4.93 -2.86
C GLY A 65 -17.93 -5.21 -4.36
N PHE A 66 -16.81 -5.12 -5.09
CA PHE A 66 -16.75 -5.48 -6.51
C PHE A 66 -17.19 -6.93 -6.74
N LEU A 67 -16.68 -7.88 -5.96
CA LEU A 67 -17.05 -9.30 -6.08
C LEU A 67 -18.53 -9.56 -5.77
N ILE A 68 -19.08 -8.89 -4.75
CA ILE A 68 -20.52 -8.98 -4.42
C ILE A 68 -21.37 -8.43 -5.56
N LEU A 69 -21.04 -7.24 -6.07
CA LEU A 69 -21.75 -6.62 -7.19
C LEU A 69 -21.68 -7.50 -8.45
N TYR A 70 -20.51 -8.05 -8.74
CA TYR A 70 -20.31 -8.97 -9.83
C TYR A 70 -21.19 -10.21 -9.71
N GLN A 71 -21.22 -10.84 -8.52
CA GLN A 71 -22.05 -12.02 -8.27
C GLN A 71 -23.54 -11.70 -8.39
N LEU A 72 -23.99 -10.56 -7.87
CA LEU A 72 -25.39 -10.12 -7.95
C LEU A 72 -25.83 -9.90 -9.41
N MET A 73 -24.94 -9.35 -10.23
CA MET A 73 -25.18 -9.13 -11.65
C MET A 73 -25.15 -10.44 -12.44
N LEU A 74 -24.25 -11.37 -12.09
CA LEU A 74 -24.17 -12.69 -12.73
C LEU A 74 -25.39 -13.56 -12.43
N SER A 75 -25.94 -13.48 -11.22
CA SER A 75 -27.17 -14.19 -10.82
C SER A 75 -28.45 -13.51 -11.33
N ASP A 76 -28.33 -12.51 -12.21
CA ASP A 76 -29.43 -11.70 -12.78
C ASP A 76 -30.44 -11.18 -11.74
N SER A 77 -29.99 -11.06 -10.48
CA SER A 77 -30.84 -10.70 -9.35
C SER A 77 -31.04 -9.19 -9.26
N VAL A 78 -30.11 -8.42 -9.84
CA VAL A 78 -30.13 -6.96 -9.80
C VAL A 78 -29.73 -6.40 -11.17
N SER A 79 -30.62 -5.60 -11.76
CA SER A 79 -30.33 -4.87 -12.99
C SER A 79 -29.21 -3.84 -12.79
N PRO A 80 -28.33 -3.61 -13.78
CA PRO A 80 -27.27 -2.59 -13.71
C PRO A 80 -27.78 -1.19 -13.39
N THR A 81 -28.99 -0.83 -13.85
CA THR A 81 -29.58 0.49 -13.61
C THR A 81 -29.98 0.69 -12.15
N THR A 82 -30.44 -0.37 -11.49
CA THR A 82 -30.84 -0.36 -10.07
C THR A 82 -29.66 -0.16 -9.13
N ILE A 83 -28.42 -0.45 -9.57
CA ILE A 83 -27.19 -0.21 -8.81
C ILE A 83 -26.63 1.18 -9.13
N LEU A 84 -26.62 1.54 -10.42
CA LEU A 84 -25.97 2.76 -10.90
C LEU A 84 -26.70 4.03 -10.47
N VAL A 85 -28.04 4.06 -10.56
CA VAL A 85 -28.83 5.24 -10.17
C VAL A 85 -28.65 5.62 -8.69
N PRO A 86 -28.84 4.71 -7.70
CA PRO A 86 -28.66 5.06 -6.30
C PRO A 86 -27.20 5.35 -5.95
N SER A 87 -26.22 4.69 -6.56
CA SER A 87 -24.81 5.01 -6.32
C SER A 87 -24.45 6.41 -6.81
N CYS A 88 -24.87 6.81 -8.01
CA CYS A 88 -24.73 8.19 -8.49
C CYS A 88 -25.46 9.18 -7.57
N GLY A 89 -26.65 8.84 -7.08
CA GLY A 89 -27.41 9.66 -6.14
C GLY A 89 -26.67 9.86 -4.81
N ILE A 90 -26.17 8.78 -4.20
CA ILE A 90 -25.41 8.83 -2.95
C ILE A 90 -24.12 9.63 -3.12
N THR A 91 -23.39 9.44 -4.22
CA THR A 91 -22.18 10.23 -4.50
C THR A 91 -22.49 11.71 -4.71
N GLY A 92 -23.57 12.03 -5.43
CA GLY A 92 -24.03 13.40 -5.62
C GLY A 92 -24.43 14.07 -4.31
N ILE A 93 -25.22 13.38 -3.47
CA ILE A 93 -25.60 13.87 -2.14
C ILE A 93 -24.36 14.04 -1.26
N GLY A 94 -23.46 13.06 -1.24
CA GLY A 94 -22.21 13.14 -0.47
C GLY A 94 -21.34 14.33 -0.88
N TYR A 95 -21.25 14.61 -2.18
CA TYR A 95 -20.56 15.79 -2.70
C TYR A 95 -21.22 17.11 -2.25
N LEU A 96 -22.55 17.18 -2.31
CA LEU A 96 -23.30 18.35 -1.84
C LEU A 96 -23.14 18.54 -0.32
N CYS A 97 -23.17 17.48 0.47
CA CYS A 97 -22.95 17.51 1.91
C CYS A 97 -21.52 17.95 2.26
N TYR A 98 -20.52 17.40 1.56
CA TYR A 98 -19.11 17.80 1.73
C TYR A 98 -18.90 19.29 1.44
N ARG A 99 -19.60 19.83 0.42
CA ARG A 99 -19.51 21.24 0.03
C ARG A 99 -20.47 22.18 0.73
N GLY A 100 -21.33 21.68 1.63
CA GLY A 100 -22.59 22.28 2.07
C GLY A 100 -22.57 23.72 2.62
N ARG A 101 -21.42 24.39 2.75
CA ARG A 101 -21.31 25.79 3.19
C ARG A 101 -20.54 26.73 2.25
N SER A 102 -19.86 26.22 1.23
CA SER A 102 -19.02 27.00 0.29
C SER A 102 -19.45 26.78 -1.18
N LEU A 103 -20.75 26.65 -1.40
CA LEU A 103 -21.32 26.35 -2.71
C LEU A 103 -21.28 27.60 -3.61
N SER A 104 -20.19 27.78 -4.35
CA SER A 104 -20.08 28.79 -5.41
C SER A 104 -20.43 28.19 -6.77
N TRP A 105 -21.26 28.88 -7.54
CA TRP A 105 -21.61 28.51 -8.91
C TRP A 105 -20.38 28.44 -9.84
N ALA A 106 -19.37 29.27 -9.58
CA ALA A 106 -18.13 29.26 -10.36
C ALA A 106 -17.33 27.97 -10.16
N LEU A 107 -17.24 27.49 -8.91
CA LEU A 107 -16.51 26.27 -8.57
C LEU A 107 -17.26 25.03 -9.08
N LEU A 108 -18.59 25.00 -8.95
CA LEU A 108 -19.41 23.94 -9.53
C LEU A 108 -19.23 23.85 -11.06
N GLY A 109 -19.10 24.98 -11.74
CA GLY A 109 -18.77 25.01 -13.17
C GLY A 109 -17.41 24.34 -13.46
N GLU A 110 -16.41 24.60 -12.64
CA GLU A 110 -15.07 24.02 -12.78
C GLU A 110 -15.07 22.49 -12.59
N ASP A 111 -15.70 21.99 -11.52
CA ASP A 111 -15.77 20.53 -11.29
C ASP A 111 -16.68 19.83 -12.30
N SER A 112 -17.75 20.50 -12.76
CA SER A 112 -18.63 19.97 -13.78
C SER A 112 -17.90 19.70 -15.10
N LYS A 113 -16.85 20.46 -15.41
CA LYS A 113 -16.04 20.24 -16.61
C LYS A 113 -15.41 18.85 -16.61
N THR A 114 -14.89 18.41 -15.46
CA THR A 114 -14.33 17.06 -15.30
C THR A 114 -15.42 16.01 -15.45
N LEU A 115 -16.59 16.22 -14.83
CA LEU A 115 -17.73 15.30 -14.95
C LEU A 115 -18.21 15.17 -16.40
N VAL A 116 -18.42 16.29 -17.09
CA VAL A 116 -18.84 16.35 -18.49
C VAL A 116 -17.81 15.66 -19.37
N THR A 117 -16.51 15.89 -19.14
CA THR A 117 -15.44 15.24 -19.89
C THR A 117 -15.51 13.72 -19.74
N VAL A 118 -15.64 13.21 -18.51
CA VAL A 118 -15.75 11.77 -18.24
C VAL A 118 -17.00 11.17 -18.90
N VAL A 119 -18.15 11.83 -18.80
CA VAL A 119 -19.41 11.35 -19.41
C VAL A 119 -19.33 11.36 -20.93
N LEU A 120 -18.77 12.41 -21.53
CA LEU A 120 -18.66 12.56 -22.97
C LEU A 120 -17.72 11.50 -23.56
N PHE A 121 -16.54 11.31 -22.95
CA PHE A 121 -15.65 10.21 -23.34
C PHE A 121 -16.30 8.84 -23.11
N GLY A 122 -16.97 8.62 -21.98
CA GLY A 122 -17.69 7.37 -21.71
C GLY A 122 -18.74 7.07 -22.78
N TYR A 123 -19.49 8.07 -23.22
CA TYR A 123 -20.47 7.92 -24.29
C TYR A 123 -19.82 7.69 -25.66
N LEU A 124 -18.73 8.40 -25.96
CA LEU A 124 -17.96 8.22 -27.20
C LEU A 124 -17.38 6.82 -27.33
N PHE A 125 -16.89 6.25 -26.23
CA PHE A 125 -16.32 4.90 -26.21
C PHE A 125 -17.36 3.80 -26.01
N SER A 126 -18.59 4.13 -25.61
CA SER A 126 -19.69 3.15 -25.44
C SER A 126 -19.86 2.19 -26.63
N PRO A 127 -19.98 2.65 -27.90
CA PRO A 127 -20.11 1.75 -29.04
C PRO A 127 -18.86 0.87 -29.27
N MET A 128 -17.66 1.39 -28.97
CA MET A 128 -16.41 0.63 -29.07
C MET A 128 -16.38 -0.48 -28.01
N LEU A 129 -16.71 -0.15 -26.76
CA LEU A 129 -16.80 -1.10 -25.66
C LEU A 129 -17.87 -2.16 -25.90
N HIS A 130 -19.04 -1.78 -26.43
CA HIS A 130 -20.09 -2.73 -26.80
C HIS A 130 -19.59 -3.70 -27.87
N THR A 131 -18.93 -3.20 -28.91
CA THR A 131 -18.41 -4.03 -30.01
C THR A 131 -17.31 -4.98 -29.53
N LEU A 132 -16.37 -4.51 -28.70
CA LEU A 132 -15.35 -5.38 -28.10
C LEU A 132 -15.97 -6.43 -27.19
N THR A 133 -16.92 -6.04 -26.35
CA THR A 133 -17.55 -6.94 -25.38
C THR A 133 -18.35 -8.05 -26.08
N GLN A 134 -19.02 -7.75 -27.19
CA GLN A 134 -19.69 -8.75 -28.03
C GLN A 134 -18.72 -9.74 -28.69
N ALA A 135 -17.48 -9.32 -28.95
CA ALA A 135 -16.44 -10.18 -29.53
C ALA A 135 -15.73 -11.08 -28.50
N ILE A 136 -15.94 -10.85 -27.20
CA ILE A 136 -15.27 -11.56 -26.11
C ILE A 136 -16.20 -12.63 -25.53
N SER A 137 -15.67 -13.81 -25.20
CA SER A 137 -16.41 -14.87 -24.54
C SER A 137 -16.47 -14.72 -23.02
N THR A 138 -17.51 -15.26 -22.39
CA THR A 138 -17.70 -15.23 -20.93
C THR A 138 -16.52 -15.88 -20.19
N ASP A 139 -15.99 -17.00 -20.70
CA ASP A 139 -14.84 -17.71 -20.09
C ASP A 139 -13.58 -16.83 -20.03
N THR A 140 -13.36 -16.02 -21.07
CA THR A 140 -12.25 -15.06 -21.12
C THR A 140 -12.47 -13.93 -20.11
N ILE A 141 -13.71 -13.46 -19.93
CA ILE A 141 -14.05 -12.42 -18.94
C ILE A 141 -13.72 -12.90 -17.52
N TYR A 142 -14.11 -14.12 -17.14
CA TYR A 142 -13.78 -14.66 -15.81
C TYR A 142 -12.28 -14.76 -15.60
N THR A 143 -11.57 -15.30 -16.58
CA THR A 143 -10.12 -15.52 -16.52
C THR A 143 -9.37 -14.18 -16.41
N MET A 144 -9.72 -13.20 -17.24
CA MET A 144 -9.10 -11.88 -17.21
C MET A 144 -9.45 -11.09 -15.95
N THR A 145 -10.70 -11.16 -15.48
CA THR A 145 -11.10 -10.52 -14.21
C THR A 145 -10.32 -11.10 -13.04
N PHE A 146 -10.12 -12.42 -13.01
CA PHE A 146 -9.30 -13.08 -11.99
C PHE A 146 -7.84 -12.61 -12.04
N PHE A 147 -7.21 -12.56 -13.22
CA PHE A 147 -5.82 -12.11 -13.33
C PHE A 147 -5.63 -10.62 -13.03
N VAL A 148 -6.57 -9.76 -13.45
CA VAL A 148 -6.53 -8.33 -13.13
C VAL A 148 -6.74 -8.11 -11.64
N LEU A 149 -7.66 -8.84 -11.00
CA LEU A 149 -7.84 -8.81 -9.56
C LEU A 149 -6.59 -9.30 -8.82
N LEU A 150 -6.00 -10.40 -9.28
CA LEU A 150 -4.75 -10.94 -8.73
C LEU A 150 -3.61 -9.93 -8.88
N GLY A 151 -3.51 -9.27 -10.03
CA GLY A 151 -2.57 -8.18 -10.25
C GLY A 151 -2.81 -7.02 -9.29
N ASN A 152 -4.07 -6.62 -9.07
CA ASN A 152 -4.41 -5.60 -8.08
C ASN A 152 -3.96 -6.01 -6.67
N LEU A 153 -4.18 -7.27 -6.28
CA LEU A 153 -3.76 -7.86 -5.00
C LEU A 153 -2.25 -7.95 -4.81
N ILE A 154 -1.47 -8.14 -5.88
CA ILE A 154 -0.01 -8.25 -5.82
C ILE A 154 0.65 -6.87 -5.85
N PHE A 155 0.19 -5.99 -6.73
CA PHE A 155 0.81 -4.69 -6.99
C PHE A 155 0.17 -3.53 -6.22
N GLY A 156 -0.94 -3.78 -5.53
CA GLY A 156 -1.54 -2.77 -4.67
C GLY A 156 -0.56 -2.36 -3.56
N HIS A 157 -0.43 -1.06 -3.34
CA HIS A 157 0.32 -0.55 -2.20
C HIS A 157 -0.54 -0.72 -0.93
N TYR A 158 -0.50 -1.93 -0.36
CA TYR A 158 -1.18 -2.27 0.90
C TYR A 158 -0.39 -1.86 2.14
N GLY A 159 0.89 -1.57 1.96
CA GLY A 159 1.83 -1.31 3.04
C GLY A 159 1.66 0.07 3.63
N LEU A 160 1.43 0.11 4.93
CA LEU A 160 2.06 1.11 5.78
C LEU A 160 3.57 0.84 5.81
N ASP A 161 4.38 1.88 5.93
CA ASP A 161 5.85 1.82 6.02
C ASP A 161 6.30 1.22 7.37
N VAL A 162 5.90 -0.02 7.67
CA VAL A 162 6.03 -0.60 9.02
C VAL A 162 7.36 -1.32 9.17
N ALA A 163 8.34 -0.62 9.73
CA ALA A 163 9.47 -1.25 10.40
C ALA A 163 9.02 -1.78 11.78
N MET A 164 8.65 -3.06 11.86
CA MET A 164 8.36 -3.75 13.12
C MET A 164 9.66 -4.12 13.85
N VAL A 165 9.91 -3.55 15.02
CA VAL A 165 10.92 -4.06 15.98
C VAL A 165 10.34 -4.08 17.38
N SER A 166 10.47 -5.23 18.05
CA SER A 166 10.06 -5.38 19.44
C SER A 166 11.05 -4.68 20.39
N LYS A 167 10.53 -3.97 21.39
CA LYS A 167 11.35 -3.49 22.52
C LYS A 167 11.78 -4.71 23.34
N ARG A 168 13.09 -4.98 23.41
CA ARG A 168 13.66 -5.88 24.42
C ARG A 168 13.50 -5.20 25.79
N ARG A 169 12.76 -5.84 26.70
CA ARG A 169 12.66 -5.42 28.11
C ARG A 169 14.07 -5.30 28.71
N PRO A 170 14.40 -4.22 29.43
CA PRO A 170 15.54 -4.25 30.33
C PRO A 170 15.18 -5.23 31.46
N SER A 171 15.99 -6.27 31.63
CA SER A 171 15.98 -7.06 32.86
C SER A 171 16.58 -6.22 33.99
N PRO A 172 16.09 -6.37 35.24
CA PRO A 172 16.56 -5.64 36.41
C PRO A 172 18.03 -5.91 36.73
#